data_AF-A0A3L7VNA2-F1
#
_entry.id   AF-A0A3L7VNA2-F1
#
_cell.length_a   1.000
_cell.length_b   1.000
_cell.length_c   1.000
_cell.angle_alpha   90.00
_cell.angle_beta   90.00
_cell.angle_gamma   90.00
#
_symmetry.space_group_name_H-M   'P 1'
#
loop_
_entity.id
_entity.type
_entity.pdbx_description
1 polymer ?
#
loop_
_entity_poly.entity_id
_entity_poly.type
_entity_poly.pdbx_seq_one_letter_code
_entity_poly.pdbx_strand_id
1 'polypeptide(L)'
;MPGSLDSTLKEFWVENPWRIASEGHNLSCYERNRVFLNSKGKDFLEISHLTGADSDGDGRSIIAADFRNSGMMDLVVRQCGGGALLYFENKMEPKGWLRVSLKGKKSNKQGIGAKVIAKVNGLTLVRELYPANTYCSQSPCEAHFGLGDAQKVDSLEVRWPSGIVQTMGPLTPNQRLEITEPAGDETK
;
A
#
# COMPACT_ATOMS: atom_id res chain seq x y z
N MET A 1 9.63 5.14 29.34
CA MET A 1 9.95 3.85 28.72
C MET A 1 9.35 2.74 29.58
N PRO A 2 8.90 1.61 29.00
CA PRO A 2 8.15 0.55 29.69
C PRO A 2 8.92 -0.24 30.78
N GLY A 3 10.11 0.20 31.18
CA GLY A 3 11.02 -0.60 31.98
C GLY A 3 12.03 0.23 32.76
N SER A 4 12.71 -0.44 33.68
CA SER A 4 13.81 0.11 34.47
C SER A 4 15.14 -0.45 33.97
N LEU A 5 16.19 0.36 34.08
CA LEU A 5 17.55 -0.14 33.87
C LEU A 5 17.94 -0.96 35.09
N ASP A 6 18.17 -2.25 34.92
CA ASP A 6 18.83 -3.08 35.92
C ASP A 6 20.33 -2.74 35.89
N SER A 7 20.77 -1.92 36.83
CA SER A 7 22.16 -1.50 36.93
C SER A 7 23.13 -2.63 37.27
N THR A 8 22.62 -3.73 37.85
CA THR A 8 23.41 -4.90 38.25
C THR A 8 23.73 -5.75 37.03
N LEU A 9 22.72 -6.03 36.20
CA LEU A 9 22.86 -6.83 34.99
C LEU A 9 23.27 -5.98 33.77
N LYS A 10 23.20 -4.65 33.86
CA LYS A 10 23.35 -3.71 32.75
C LYS A 10 22.36 -3.99 31.61
N GLU A 11 21.16 -4.41 31.97
CA GLU A 11 20.09 -4.76 31.03
C GLU A 11 18.86 -3.88 31.27
N PHE A 12 18.07 -3.69 30.22
CA PHE A 12 16.77 -3.03 30.31
C PHE A 12 15.70 -4.08 30.62
N TRP A 13 14.98 -3.91 31.72
CA TRP A 13 14.03 -4.90 32.21
C TRP A 13 12.60 -4.36 32.27
N VAL A 14 11.63 -5.23 31.96
CA VAL A 14 10.20 -4.94 32.00
C VAL A 14 9.50 -6.00 32.87
N GLU A 15 8.79 -5.57 33.92
CA GLU A 15 8.12 -6.45 34.89
C GLU A 15 7.14 -7.44 34.24
N ASN A 16 6.34 -6.95 33.29
CA ASN A 16 5.34 -7.77 32.62
C ASN A 16 5.18 -7.35 31.16
N PRO A 17 5.80 -8.08 30.21
CA PRO A 17 5.75 -7.72 28.80
C PRO A 17 4.33 -7.75 28.20
N TRP A 18 3.39 -8.47 28.85
CA TRP A 18 2.00 -8.55 28.41
C TRP A 18 1.18 -7.31 28.77
N ARG A 19 1.63 -6.49 29.72
CA ARG A 19 0.94 -5.24 30.10
C ARG A 19 1.28 -4.06 29.19
N ILE A 20 2.38 -4.14 28.44
CA ILE A 20 2.86 -3.10 27.54
C ILE A 20 1.75 -2.55 26.64
N ALA A 21 0.97 -3.44 26.02
CA ALA A 21 -0.12 -3.03 25.14
C ALA A 21 -1.25 -2.31 25.88
N SER A 22 -1.57 -2.75 27.10
CA SER A 22 -2.62 -2.17 27.96
C SER A 22 -2.22 -0.87 28.64
N GLU A 23 -0.92 -0.66 28.86
CA GLU A 23 -0.36 0.51 29.53
C GLU A 23 0.01 1.64 28.56
N GLY A 24 -0.22 1.44 27.27
CA GLY A 24 0.04 2.48 26.28
C GLY A 24 1.52 2.63 25.91
N HIS A 25 2.34 1.62 26.21
CA HIS A 25 3.78 1.73 26.03
C HIS A 25 4.18 1.57 24.56
N ASN A 26 5.06 2.47 24.12
CA ASN A 26 5.68 2.43 22.81
C ASN A 26 6.90 1.49 22.85
N LEU A 27 6.86 0.40 22.06
CA LEU A 27 7.96 -0.57 21.97
C LEU A 27 9.03 -0.18 20.97
N SER A 28 8.78 0.81 20.12
CA SER A 28 9.75 1.33 19.16
C SER A 28 10.66 2.41 19.75
N CYS A 29 10.63 2.63 21.07
CA CYS A 29 11.39 3.69 21.75
C CYS A 29 11.18 5.08 21.14
N TYR A 30 9.95 5.36 20.67
CA TYR A 30 9.60 6.59 19.97
C TYR A 30 10.41 6.81 18.67
N GLU A 31 10.86 5.73 18.02
CA GLU A 31 11.37 5.83 16.66
C GLU A 31 10.25 6.31 15.73
N ARG A 32 10.54 7.37 14.97
CA ARG A 32 9.59 7.94 14.02
C ARG A 32 9.41 7.05 12.80
N ASN A 33 8.16 6.98 12.34
CA ASN A 33 7.84 6.44 11.03
C ASN A 33 8.64 7.15 9.93
N ARG A 34 9.03 6.40 8.90
CA ARG A 34 9.76 6.93 7.76
C ARG A 34 9.00 6.77 6.45
N VAL A 35 8.93 7.83 5.67
CA VAL A 35 8.38 7.90 4.31
C VAL A 35 9.52 8.22 3.35
N PHE A 36 9.69 7.33 2.37
CA PHE A 36 10.71 7.46 1.35
C PHE A 36 10.07 7.71 -0.01
N LEU A 37 10.42 8.83 -0.65
CA LEU A 37 10.02 9.17 -2.00
C LEU A 37 10.96 8.53 -3.02
N ASN A 38 10.40 7.68 -3.88
CA ASN A 38 11.14 7.10 -4.99
C ASN A 38 11.45 8.15 -6.07
N SER A 39 12.74 8.41 -6.31
CA SER A 39 13.25 9.28 -7.37
C SER A 39 13.49 8.51 -8.67
N LYS A 40 12.40 8.20 -9.38
CA LYS A 40 12.42 7.56 -10.72
C LYS A 40 13.24 6.26 -10.79
N GLY A 41 13.21 5.46 -9.73
CA GLY A 41 13.88 4.16 -9.63
C GLY A 41 15.39 4.23 -9.41
N LYS A 42 15.95 5.42 -9.15
CA LYS A 42 17.40 5.60 -8.92
C LYS A 42 17.76 5.68 -7.45
N ASP A 43 16.97 6.44 -6.69
CA ASP A 43 17.22 6.74 -5.28
C ASP A 43 15.92 6.88 -4.51
N PHE A 44 16.04 6.91 -3.19
CA PHE A 44 14.96 7.19 -2.26
C PHE A 44 15.32 8.38 -1.38
N LEU A 45 14.48 9.41 -1.38
CA LEU A 45 14.61 10.55 -0.47
C LEU A 45 13.73 10.35 0.74
N GLU A 46 14.28 10.50 1.93
CA GLU A 46 13.51 10.53 3.18
C GLU A 46 12.75 11.87 3.26
N ILE A 47 11.43 11.83 3.31
CA ILE A 47 10.54 13.01 3.27
C ILE A 47 9.48 13.01 4.38
N SER A 48 9.67 12.26 5.46
CA SER A 48 8.65 12.03 6.50
C SER A 48 8.22 13.32 7.17
N HIS A 49 9.17 14.19 7.50
CA HIS A 49 8.86 15.48 8.11
C HIS A 49 8.05 16.39 7.15
N LEU A 50 8.37 16.35 5.84
CA LEU A 50 7.68 17.14 4.83
C LEU A 50 6.24 16.67 4.59
N THR A 51 5.98 15.37 4.72
CA THR A 51 4.63 14.80 4.58
C THR A 51 3.82 14.90 5.87
N GLY A 52 4.46 15.20 7.01
CA GLY A 52 3.85 15.14 8.34
C GLY A 52 3.52 13.71 8.78
N ALA A 53 4.04 12.70 8.07
CA ALA A 53 3.82 11.29 8.35
C ALA A 53 4.96 10.67 9.17
N ASP A 54 5.68 11.50 9.95
CA ASP A 54 6.79 11.12 10.83
C ASP A 54 6.36 10.87 12.28
N SER A 55 5.16 10.31 12.49
CA SER A 55 4.67 9.99 13.84
C SER A 55 5.69 9.14 14.61
N ASP A 56 5.97 9.55 15.86
CA ASP A 56 6.79 8.84 16.85
C ASP A 56 6.02 7.75 17.61
N GLY A 57 4.81 7.44 17.16
CA GLY A 57 4.01 6.33 17.63
C GLY A 57 4.56 4.97 17.20
N ASP A 58 4.16 3.91 17.90
CA ASP A 58 4.58 2.54 17.57
C ASP A 58 3.75 1.97 16.40
N GLY A 59 3.92 2.54 15.21
CA GLY A 59 3.22 2.12 13.99
C GLY A 59 3.59 0.69 13.58
N ARG A 60 2.60 -0.21 13.46
CA ARG A 60 2.83 -1.61 13.03
C ARG A 60 2.12 -1.98 11.75
N SER A 61 0.98 -1.36 11.49
CA SER A 61 0.17 -1.63 10.31
C SER A 61 0.00 -0.34 9.51
N ILE A 62 0.06 -0.44 8.19
CA ILE A 62 -0.17 0.68 7.29
C ILE A 62 -1.03 0.22 6.12
N ILE A 63 -2.15 0.92 5.91
CA ILE A 63 -3.01 0.72 4.75
C ILE A 63 -2.90 1.96 3.87
N ALA A 64 -2.45 1.76 2.64
CA ALA A 64 -2.43 2.80 1.62
C ALA A 64 -3.63 2.61 0.69
N ALA A 65 -4.53 3.59 0.65
CA ALA A 65 -5.75 3.52 -0.17
C ALA A 65 -6.27 4.92 -0.50
N ASP A 66 -6.97 5.04 -1.63
CA ASP A 66 -7.69 6.26 -2.01
C ASP A 66 -9.04 6.32 -1.27
N PHE A 67 -8.99 6.65 0.02
CA PHE A 67 -10.17 6.68 0.91
C PHE A 67 -11.18 7.77 0.51
N ARG A 68 -10.70 8.87 -0.07
CA ARG A 68 -11.51 10.02 -0.48
C ARG A 68 -12.00 9.95 -1.91
N ASN A 69 -11.71 8.88 -2.64
CA ASN A 69 -12.07 8.73 -4.06
C ASN A 69 -11.49 9.85 -4.95
N SER A 70 -10.36 10.41 -4.57
CA SER A 70 -9.66 11.52 -5.23
C SER A 70 -8.65 11.06 -6.29
N GLY A 71 -8.33 9.77 -6.31
CA GLY A 71 -7.22 9.22 -7.09
C GLY A 71 -5.86 9.30 -6.40
N MET A 72 -5.76 10.04 -5.29
CA MET A 72 -4.56 10.11 -4.47
C MET A 72 -4.63 9.06 -3.36
N MET A 73 -3.55 8.30 -3.16
CA MET A 73 -3.47 7.34 -2.06
C MET A 73 -3.19 8.07 -0.76
N ASP A 74 -4.10 7.94 0.20
CA ASP A 74 -3.94 8.35 1.59
C ASP A 74 -3.40 7.16 2.41
N LEU A 75 -2.95 7.41 3.66
CA LEU A 75 -2.43 6.37 4.54
C LEU A 75 -3.26 6.30 5.83
N VAL A 76 -3.56 5.08 6.28
CA VAL A 76 -4.05 4.81 7.62
C VAL A 76 -3.00 3.98 8.35
N VAL A 77 -2.55 4.44 9.51
CA VAL A 77 -1.53 3.77 10.32
C VAL A 77 -2.13 3.36 11.66
N ARG A 78 -2.02 2.08 11.99
CA ARG A 78 -2.37 1.56 13.31
C ARG A 78 -1.13 1.45 14.19
N GLN A 79 -1.24 2.07 15.37
CA GLN A 79 -0.24 1.98 16.40
C GLN A 79 -0.49 0.77 17.31
N CYS A 80 0.60 0.08 17.68
CA CYS A 80 0.65 -0.85 18.80
C CYS A 80 0.62 -0.07 20.12
N GLY A 81 0.22 -0.72 21.21
CA GLY A 81 0.18 -0.06 22.52
C GLY A 81 -0.90 1.02 22.65
N GLY A 82 -2.10 0.80 22.10
CA GLY A 82 -3.26 1.64 22.42
C GLY A 82 -3.28 3.06 21.84
N GLY A 83 -2.29 3.45 21.03
CA GLY A 83 -2.28 4.74 20.32
C GLY A 83 -3.45 4.90 19.34
N ALA A 84 -3.76 6.15 19.00
CA ALA A 84 -4.82 6.49 18.06
C ALA A 84 -4.59 5.86 16.68
N LEU A 85 -5.68 5.57 15.97
CA LEU A 85 -5.62 5.31 14.53
C LEU A 85 -5.26 6.62 13.84
N LEU A 86 -4.15 6.63 13.11
CA LEU A 86 -3.68 7.82 12.40
C LEU A 86 -4.14 7.77 10.96
N TYR A 87 -4.58 8.91 10.45
CA TYR A 87 -4.94 9.11 9.06
C TYR A 87 -4.06 10.22 8.49
N PHE A 88 -3.27 9.89 7.47
CA PHE A 88 -2.44 10.84 6.74
C PHE A 88 -3.05 11.07 5.37
N GLU A 89 -3.59 12.27 5.21
CA GLU A 89 -4.13 12.73 3.95
C GLU A 89 -2.98 13.07 2.98
N ASN A 90 -3.04 12.54 1.78
CA ASN A 90 -2.13 12.93 0.73
C ASN A 90 -2.54 14.29 0.15
N LYS A 91 -1.63 15.26 0.29
CA LYS A 91 -1.80 16.66 -0.12
C LYS A 91 -0.84 17.07 -1.25
N MET A 92 -0.19 16.10 -1.91
CA MET A 92 0.60 16.39 -3.10
C MET A 92 -0.30 16.87 -4.24
N GLU A 93 0.30 17.48 -5.26
CA GLU A 93 -0.44 17.88 -6.46
C GLU A 93 -1.12 16.65 -7.09
N PRO A 94 -2.44 16.68 -7.33
CA PRO A 94 -3.13 15.58 -7.99
C PRO A 94 -2.56 15.32 -9.39
N LYS A 95 -2.26 14.06 -9.67
CA LYS A 95 -1.79 13.60 -10.98
C LYS A 95 -2.70 12.50 -11.52
N GLY A 96 -2.48 12.12 -12.79
CA GLY A 96 -3.20 11.05 -13.44
C GLY A 96 -3.11 9.74 -12.65
N TRP A 97 -4.20 8.98 -12.62
CA TRP A 97 -4.26 7.69 -11.92
C TRP A 97 -5.10 6.65 -12.67
N LEU A 98 -4.92 5.37 -12.34
CA LEU A 98 -5.79 4.28 -12.77
C LEU A 98 -5.96 3.31 -11.60
N ARG A 99 -7.22 2.95 -11.30
CA ARG A 99 -7.54 1.89 -10.31
C ARG A 99 -8.15 0.71 -11.03
N VAL A 100 -7.66 -0.49 -10.73
CA VAL A 100 -8.10 -1.73 -11.37
C VAL A 100 -8.54 -2.73 -10.29
N SER A 101 -9.82 -3.10 -10.30
CA SER A 101 -10.34 -4.24 -9.54
C SER A 101 -10.53 -5.42 -10.49
N LEU A 102 -10.40 -6.65 -9.97
CA LEU A 102 -10.53 -7.87 -10.75
C LEU A 102 -11.70 -8.72 -10.26
N LYS A 103 -12.35 -9.39 -11.20
CA LYS A 103 -13.40 -10.37 -10.94
C LYS A 103 -13.05 -11.70 -11.59
N GLY A 104 -12.51 -12.62 -10.80
CA GLY A 104 -12.16 -13.96 -11.25
C GLY A 104 -13.39 -14.81 -11.56
N LYS A 105 -13.28 -15.64 -12.62
CA LYS A 105 -14.25 -16.68 -12.98
C LYS A 105 -13.68 -18.08 -12.75
N LYS A 106 -12.45 -18.33 -13.25
CA LYS A 106 -11.68 -19.56 -13.04
C LYS A 106 -10.73 -19.41 -11.86
N SER A 107 -10.13 -18.24 -11.73
CA SER A 107 -9.37 -17.80 -10.56
C SER A 107 -10.30 -17.46 -9.39
N ASN A 108 -9.75 -17.20 -8.20
CA ASN A 108 -10.56 -16.74 -7.07
C ASN A 108 -11.30 -15.42 -7.42
N LYS A 109 -12.48 -15.21 -6.83
CA LYS A 109 -13.39 -14.10 -7.19
C LYS A 109 -12.76 -12.72 -7.15
N GLN A 110 -11.81 -12.49 -6.25
CA GLN A 110 -11.14 -11.20 -6.07
C GLN A 110 -9.86 -11.05 -6.91
N GLY A 111 -9.47 -12.08 -7.68
CA GLY A 111 -8.25 -12.05 -8.48
C GLY A 111 -6.96 -12.04 -7.66
N ILE A 112 -6.98 -12.48 -6.40
CA ILE A 112 -5.80 -12.52 -5.52
C ILE A 112 -4.71 -13.37 -6.16
N GLY A 113 -3.48 -12.86 -6.22
CA GLY A 113 -2.34 -13.46 -6.90
C GLY A 113 -2.21 -13.06 -8.38
N ALA A 114 -3.16 -12.29 -8.93
CA ALA A 114 -3.02 -11.76 -10.28
C ALA A 114 -1.92 -10.68 -10.34
N LYS A 115 -1.28 -10.57 -11.49
CA LYS A 115 -0.32 -9.49 -11.81
C LYS A 115 -0.93 -8.57 -12.86
N VAL A 116 -1.05 -7.30 -12.53
CA VAL A 116 -1.54 -6.23 -13.42
C VAL A 116 -0.35 -5.39 -13.86
N ILE A 117 -0.14 -5.27 -15.17
CA ILE A 117 1.01 -4.63 -15.78
C ILE A 117 0.49 -3.52 -16.70
N ALA A 118 0.85 -2.27 -16.40
CA ALA A 118 0.51 -1.11 -17.21
C ALA A 118 1.77 -0.61 -17.94
N LYS A 119 1.65 -0.37 -19.25
CA LYS A 119 2.65 0.37 -20.03
C LYS A 119 2.17 1.80 -20.23
N VAL A 120 2.98 2.76 -19.84
CA VAL A 120 2.63 4.19 -19.87
C VAL A 120 3.89 5.03 -20.09
N ASN A 121 3.91 5.88 -21.12
CA ASN A 121 5.05 6.75 -21.43
C ASN A 121 6.41 6.01 -21.48
N GLY A 122 6.43 4.81 -22.04
CA GLY A 122 7.64 3.96 -22.09
C GLY A 122 8.04 3.30 -20.77
N LEU A 123 7.32 3.56 -19.66
CA LEU A 123 7.49 2.88 -18.38
C LEU A 123 6.62 1.63 -18.32
N THR A 124 7.09 0.62 -17.58
CA THR A 124 6.30 -0.56 -17.21
C THR A 124 6.05 -0.53 -15.71
N LEU A 125 4.80 -0.37 -15.32
CA LEU A 125 4.34 -0.37 -13.94
C LEU A 125 3.72 -1.73 -13.63
N VAL A 126 4.15 -2.38 -12.55
CA VAL A 126 3.67 -3.70 -12.16
C VAL A 126 3.02 -3.62 -10.79
N ARG A 127 1.86 -4.25 -10.64
CA ARG A 127 1.15 -4.44 -9.36
C ARG A 127 0.72 -5.88 -9.25
N GLU A 128 0.95 -6.47 -8.08
CA GLU A 128 0.41 -7.79 -7.74
C GLU A 128 -0.76 -7.60 -6.79
N LEU A 129 -1.88 -8.28 -7.04
CA LEU A 129 -3.03 -8.23 -6.15
C LEU A 129 -2.83 -9.15 -4.96
N TYR A 130 -2.32 -8.58 -3.89
CA TYR A 130 -2.16 -9.25 -2.62
C TYR A 130 -2.63 -8.32 -1.49
N PRO A 131 -3.95 -8.32 -1.17
CA PRO A 131 -4.53 -7.35 -0.24
C PRO A 131 -4.10 -7.61 1.21
N ALA A 132 -3.80 -8.86 1.58
CA ALA A 132 -3.29 -9.19 2.90
C ALA A 132 -1.85 -8.69 3.04
N ASN A 133 -1.69 -7.47 3.53
CA ASN A 133 -0.39 -6.82 3.62
C ASN A 133 -0.22 -6.10 4.95
N THR A 134 1.04 -5.93 5.35
CA THR A 134 1.44 -5.34 6.63
C THR A 134 0.92 -6.12 7.86
N TYR A 135 1.23 -5.66 9.07
CA TYR A 135 0.94 -6.42 10.28
C TYR A 135 -0.57 -6.49 10.56
N CYS A 136 -1.16 -7.68 10.65
CA CYS A 136 -2.55 -7.92 11.06
C CYS A 136 -3.59 -6.99 10.38
N SER A 137 -3.41 -6.69 9.09
CA SER A 137 -4.31 -5.81 8.34
C SER A 137 -4.45 -6.22 6.88
N GLN A 138 -5.36 -5.57 6.17
CA GLN A 138 -5.69 -5.87 4.78
C GLN A 138 -6.01 -4.59 4.01
N SER A 139 -5.28 -4.34 2.92
CA SER A 139 -5.56 -3.27 1.96
C SER A 139 -6.74 -3.65 1.04
N PRO A 140 -7.38 -2.67 0.38
CA PRO A 140 -8.35 -2.95 -0.68
C PRO A 140 -7.79 -3.87 -1.76
N CYS A 141 -8.62 -4.78 -2.28
CA CYS A 141 -8.22 -5.73 -3.33
C CYS A 141 -8.29 -5.07 -4.73
N GLU A 142 -7.42 -4.10 -4.96
CA GLU A 142 -7.32 -3.36 -6.20
C GLU A 142 -5.87 -2.94 -6.48
N ALA A 143 -5.53 -2.76 -7.75
CA ALA A 143 -4.25 -2.24 -8.18
C ALA A 143 -4.39 -0.74 -8.46
N HIS A 144 -3.59 0.07 -7.78
CA HIS A 144 -3.49 1.52 -8.04
C HIS A 144 -2.21 1.84 -8.80
N PHE A 145 -2.36 2.62 -9.86
CA PHE A 145 -1.28 3.15 -10.68
C PHE A 145 -1.32 4.68 -10.64
N GLY A 146 -0.22 5.30 -10.19
CA GLY A 146 0.06 6.71 -10.46
C GLY A 146 0.62 6.86 -11.88
N LEU A 147 -0.03 7.68 -12.70
CA LEU A 147 0.29 7.89 -14.11
C LEU A 147 1.01 9.21 -14.39
N GLY A 148 1.14 10.09 -13.38
CA GLY A 148 1.78 11.40 -13.57
C GLY A 148 0.98 12.25 -14.55
N ASP A 149 1.67 12.91 -15.48
CA ASP A 149 1.05 13.74 -16.52
C ASP A 149 0.71 12.93 -17.81
N ALA A 150 0.76 11.60 -17.76
CA ALA A 150 0.45 10.76 -18.91
C ALA A 150 -1.00 10.93 -19.35
N GLN A 151 -1.22 11.07 -20.67
CA GLN A 151 -2.54 11.27 -21.26
C GLN A 151 -3.24 9.96 -21.64
N LYS A 152 -2.53 8.84 -21.57
CA LYS A 152 -3.04 7.48 -21.84
C LYS A 152 -2.19 6.43 -21.14
N VAL A 153 -2.80 5.29 -20.88
CA VAL A 153 -2.11 4.01 -20.63
C VAL A 153 -2.10 3.26 -21.96
N ASP A 154 -0.91 2.97 -22.49
CA ASP A 154 -0.74 2.36 -23.81
C ASP A 154 -1.30 0.94 -23.85
N SER A 155 -1.07 0.17 -22.79
CA SER A 155 -1.63 -1.18 -22.63
C SER A 155 -1.74 -1.55 -21.16
N LEU A 156 -2.76 -2.33 -20.83
CA LEU A 156 -2.95 -2.97 -19.54
C LEU A 156 -3.04 -4.49 -19.74
N GLU A 157 -2.13 -5.23 -19.12
CA GLU A 157 -2.08 -6.70 -19.14
C GLU A 157 -2.42 -7.23 -17.74
N VAL A 158 -3.32 -8.20 -17.66
CA VAL A 158 -3.65 -8.95 -16.45
C VAL A 158 -3.22 -10.38 -16.65
N ARG A 159 -2.28 -10.85 -15.82
CA ARG A 159 -1.93 -12.26 -15.70
C ARG A 159 -2.69 -12.85 -14.52
N TRP A 160 -3.64 -13.71 -14.82
CA TRP A 160 -4.51 -14.35 -13.84
C TRP A 160 -3.81 -15.55 -13.17
N PRO A 161 -4.14 -15.88 -11.91
CA PRO A 161 -3.67 -17.10 -11.25
C PRO A 161 -3.99 -18.39 -12.02
N SER A 162 -5.06 -18.38 -12.81
CA SER A 162 -5.43 -19.48 -13.71
C SER A 162 -4.45 -19.74 -14.87
N GLY A 163 -3.49 -18.83 -15.09
CA GLY A 163 -2.56 -18.84 -16.23
C GLY A 163 -3.06 -18.04 -17.44
N ILE A 164 -4.31 -17.57 -17.43
CA ILE A 164 -4.87 -16.72 -18.50
C ILE A 164 -4.13 -15.38 -18.50
N VAL A 165 -3.83 -14.88 -19.70
CA VAL A 165 -3.30 -13.52 -19.91
C VAL A 165 -4.32 -12.73 -20.72
N GLN A 166 -4.77 -11.60 -20.16
CA GLN A 166 -5.75 -10.71 -20.77
C GLN A 166 -5.12 -9.34 -20.98
N THR A 167 -5.16 -8.82 -22.21
CA THR A 167 -4.61 -7.50 -22.53
C THR A 167 -5.70 -6.58 -23.07
N MET A 168 -5.65 -5.30 -22.72
CA MET A 168 -6.56 -4.27 -23.21
C MET A 168 -5.86 -2.91 -23.31
N GLY A 169 -6.46 -2.00 -24.05
CA GLY A 169 -6.00 -0.62 -24.21
C GLY A 169 -6.13 -0.10 -25.64
N PRO A 170 -5.80 1.18 -25.87
CA PRO A 170 -5.34 2.16 -24.89
C PRO A 170 -6.46 2.57 -23.91
N LEU A 171 -6.08 3.00 -22.69
CA LEU A 171 -7.02 3.47 -21.67
C LEU A 171 -6.77 4.95 -21.33
N THR A 172 -7.82 5.70 -21.04
CA THR A 172 -7.71 7.07 -20.53
C THR A 172 -7.34 7.07 -19.04
N PRO A 173 -6.59 8.06 -18.53
CA PRO A 173 -6.35 8.24 -17.10
C PRO A 173 -7.63 8.57 -16.32
N ASN A 174 -7.50 8.60 -15.00
CA ASN A 174 -8.48 9.06 -14.02
C ASN A 174 -9.77 8.23 -13.97
N GLN A 175 -9.64 6.91 -14.08
CA GLN A 175 -10.79 6.00 -14.05
C GLN A 175 -10.57 4.78 -13.17
N ARG A 176 -11.70 4.16 -12.82
CA ARG A 176 -11.77 2.85 -12.17
C ARG A 176 -12.23 1.83 -13.19
N LEU A 177 -11.53 0.72 -13.26
CA LEU A 177 -11.83 -0.36 -14.17
C LEU A 177 -12.04 -1.63 -13.37
N GLU A 178 -13.21 -2.26 -13.51
CA GLU A 178 -13.42 -3.63 -13.07
C GLU A 178 -13.19 -4.57 -14.26
N ILE A 179 -12.20 -5.44 -14.17
CA ILE A 179 -11.89 -6.40 -15.23
C ILE A 179 -12.37 -7.78 -14.79
N THR A 180 -13.22 -8.38 -15.63
CA THR A 180 -13.67 -9.75 -15.42
C THR A 180 -12.79 -10.73 -16.20
N GLU A 181 -12.37 -11.81 -15.55
CA GLU A 181 -11.61 -12.90 -16.18
C GLU A 181 -12.42 -13.47 -17.36
N PRO A 182 -11.79 -13.65 -18.53
CA PRO A 182 -12.48 -14.20 -19.70
C PRO A 182 -12.81 -15.68 -19.46
N ALA A 183 -13.81 -16.19 -20.19
CA ALA A 183 -13.94 -17.63 -20.33
C ALA A 183 -12.72 -18.14 -21.12
N GLY A 184 -12.23 -19.34 -20.81
CA GLY A 184 -10.92 -19.86 -21.29
C GLY A 184 -10.73 -19.99 -22.81
N ASP A 185 -11.65 -19.51 -23.65
CA ASP A 185 -11.67 -19.65 -25.11
C ASP A 185 -11.70 -18.33 -25.89
N GLU A 186 -11.61 -17.16 -25.24
CA GLU A 186 -11.65 -15.86 -25.94
C GLU A 186 -10.27 -15.20 -25.98
N THR A 187 -9.38 -15.74 -26.82
CA THR A 187 -8.30 -14.96 -27.44
C THR A 187 -8.81 -14.38 -28.76
N LYS A 188 -9.04 -13.07 -28.81
CA LYS A 188 -8.86 -12.24 -30.01
C LYS A 188 -8.58 -10.79 -29.60
#